data_AF-A0A3M2DQ20-F1
#
_entry.id   AF-A0A3M2DQ20-F1
#
_cell.length_a   1.000
_cell.length_b   1.000
_cell.length_c   1.000
_cell.angle_alpha   90.00
_cell.angle_beta   90.00
_cell.angle_gamma   90.00
#
_symmetry.space_group_name_H-M   'P 1'
#
loop_
_entity.id
_entity.type
_entity.pdbx_description
1 polymer ?
#
loop_
_entity_poly.entity_id
_entity_poly.type
_entity_poly.pdbx_seq_one_letter_code
_entity_poly.pdbx_strand_id
1 'polypeptide(L)'
;MLSFNEVLKEISEQPLVKDSVNPHFKNRYASLDACQNVVLPILYANGFELVNYTVIHDGVLVLYTDVYVANKTEDTSVRPYIMRSAFPVGAITEKAQQLGSGITYARRYNLCALFSLTADDDDDGNAAQGSPAPRETLAANEKADVKPRSSRFRTIS
;
A
#
# COMPACT_ATOMS: atom_id res chain seq x y z
N MET A 1 -3.76 32.98 4.52
CA MET A 1 -3.10 31.70 4.24
C MET A 1 -2.64 31.16 5.57
N LEU A 2 -3.18 30.01 5.97
CA LEU A 2 -2.78 29.33 7.20
C LEU A 2 -1.37 28.73 7.06
N SER A 3 -0.67 28.53 8.16
CA SER A 3 0.51 27.67 8.21
C SER A 3 0.12 26.22 7.91
N PHE A 4 1.09 25.39 7.49
CA PHE A 4 0.80 24.00 7.18
C PHE A 4 0.24 23.22 8.39
N ASN A 5 0.72 23.50 9.60
CA ASN A 5 0.21 22.85 10.82
C ASN A 5 -1.26 23.21 11.12
N GLU A 6 -1.65 24.46 10.87
CA GLU A 6 -3.04 24.90 11.01
C GLU A 6 -3.92 24.21 9.95
N VAL A 7 -3.42 24.05 8.72
CA VAL A 7 -4.11 23.28 7.68
C VAL A 7 -4.27 21.81 8.06
N LEU A 8 -3.24 21.16 8.60
CA LEU A 8 -3.33 19.78 9.09
C LEU A 8 -4.40 19.64 10.18
N LYS A 9 -4.42 20.58 11.13
CA LYS A 9 -5.45 20.60 12.18
C LYS A 9 -6.84 20.75 11.58
N GLU A 10 -7.04 21.72 10.68
CA GLU A 10 -8.33 21.98 10.05
C GLU A 10 -8.85 20.75 9.28
N ILE A 11 -7.99 20.08 8.51
CA ILE A 11 -8.33 18.86 7.79
C ILE A 11 -8.71 17.73 8.75
N SER A 12 -7.95 17.54 9.84
CA SER A 12 -8.21 16.47 10.81
C SER A 12 -9.52 16.63 11.58
N GLU A 13 -10.06 17.84 11.65
CA GLU A 13 -11.33 18.17 12.31
C GLU A 13 -12.53 18.06 11.37
N GLN A 14 -12.31 17.86 10.06
CA GLN A 14 -13.41 17.68 9.11
C GLN A 14 -14.09 16.32 9.29
N PRO A 15 -15.44 16.28 9.23
CA PRO A 15 -16.15 15.01 9.22
C PRO A 15 -15.83 14.24 7.93
N LEU A 16 -15.41 12.98 8.09
CA LEU A 16 -15.14 12.10 6.96
C LEU A 16 -16.30 11.11 6.76
N VAL A 17 -16.90 11.13 5.57
CA VAL A 17 -18.04 10.27 5.23
C VAL A 17 -17.56 8.88 4.83
N LYS A 18 -17.98 7.85 5.57
CA LYS A 18 -17.73 6.44 5.24
C LYS A 18 -18.76 5.95 4.21
N ASP A 19 -18.59 6.32 2.96
CA ASP A 19 -19.54 6.12 1.85
C ASP A 19 -19.50 4.72 1.20
N SER A 20 -18.50 3.90 1.53
CA SER A 20 -18.22 2.63 0.88
C SER A 20 -18.29 1.46 1.85
N VAL A 21 -18.46 0.24 1.33
CA VAL A 21 -18.52 -1.00 2.12
C VAL A 21 -17.48 -1.97 1.60
N ASN A 22 -16.65 -2.50 2.49
CA ASN A 22 -15.66 -3.52 2.10
C ASN A 22 -16.40 -4.84 1.81
N PRO A 23 -16.28 -5.43 0.61
CA PRO A 23 -17.02 -6.65 0.28
C PRO A 23 -16.59 -7.87 1.11
N HIS A 24 -15.37 -7.88 1.65
CA HIS A 24 -14.82 -9.00 2.42
C HIS A 24 -15.21 -8.93 3.90
N PHE A 25 -15.04 -7.76 4.52
CA PHE A 25 -15.26 -7.58 5.95
C PHE A 25 -16.62 -6.96 6.28
N LYS A 26 -17.35 -6.47 5.27
CA LYS A 26 -18.67 -5.81 5.38
C LYS A 26 -18.68 -4.56 6.27
N ASN A 27 -17.52 -4.06 6.69
CA ASN A 27 -17.37 -2.79 7.39
C ASN A 27 -17.44 -1.61 6.43
N ARG A 28 -17.78 -0.43 6.96
CA ARG A 28 -17.82 0.80 6.18
C ARG A 28 -16.47 1.50 6.16
N TYR A 29 -16.17 2.13 5.04
CA TYR A 29 -14.97 2.95 4.88
C TYR A 29 -15.26 4.18 4.03
N ALA A 30 -14.43 5.20 4.17
CA ALA A 30 -14.42 6.40 3.33
C ALA A 30 -13.68 6.11 2.04
N SER A 31 -14.31 6.32 0.89
CA SER A 31 -13.68 6.18 -0.42
C SER A 31 -12.50 7.13 -0.62
N LEU A 32 -11.70 6.89 -1.67
CA LEU A 32 -10.68 7.85 -2.10
C LEU A 32 -11.31 9.22 -2.39
N ASP A 33 -12.47 9.26 -3.03
CA ASP A 33 -13.17 10.50 -3.35
C ASP A 33 -13.60 11.24 -2.08
N ALA A 34 -14.12 10.52 -1.07
CA ALA A 34 -14.45 11.11 0.23
C ALA A 34 -13.23 11.75 0.90
N CYS A 35 -12.08 11.06 0.91
CA CYS A 35 -10.83 11.62 1.43
C CYS A 35 -10.38 12.86 0.63
N GLN A 36 -10.43 12.81 -0.71
CA GLN A 36 -10.00 13.93 -1.55
C GLN A 36 -10.91 15.16 -1.39
N ASN A 37 -12.22 14.95 -1.26
CA ASN A 37 -13.19 16.02 -1.08
C ASN A 37 -13.01 16.78 0.25
N VAL A 38 -12.45 16.13 1.27
CA VAL A 38 -12.05 16.77 2.53
C VAL A 38 -10.71 17.49 2.38
N VAL A 39 -9.70 16.82 1.83
CA VAL A 39 -8.31 17.29 1.84
C VAL A 39 -8.04 18.39 0.82
N LEU A 40 -8.41 18.18 -0.44
CA LEU A 40 -7.96 19.03 -1.55
C LEU A 40 -8.47 20.47 -1.46
N PRO A 41 -9.75 20.74 -1.13
CA PRO A 41 -10.23 22.11 -1.03
C PRO A 41 -9.46 22.94 0.01
N ILE A 42 -9.16 22.35 1.17
CA ILE A 42 -8.46 23.05 2.27
C ILE A 42 -6.99 23.28 1.91
N LEU A 43 -6.31 22.29 1.33
CA LEU A 43 -4.92 22.46 0.87
C LEU A 43 -4.81 23.57 -0.18
N TYR A 44 -5.65 23.51 -1.21
CA TYR A 44 -5.54 24.40 -2.36
C TYR A 44 -5.92 25.84 -1.99
N ALA A 45 -6.95 26.02 -1.14
CA ALA A 45 -7.31 27.34 -0.61
C ALA A 45 -6.19 27.98 0.23
N ASN A 46 -5.34 27.16 0.84
CA ASN A 46 -4.20 27.61 1.66
C ASN A 46 -2.87 27.56 0.92
N GLY A 47 -2.86 27.45 -0.42
CA GLY A 47 -1.66 27.54 -1.24
C GLY A 47 -0.70 26.37 -1.04
N PHE A 48 -1.24 25.17 -0.85
CA PHE A 48 -0.48 23.93 -0.91
C PHE A 48 -0.92 23.10 -2.12
N GLU A 49 -0.01 22.33 -2.70
CA GLU A 49 -0.29 21.40 -3.80
C GLU A 49 -0.06 19.97 -3.35
N LEU A 50 -0.85 19.03 -3.88
CA LEU A 50 -0.71 17.60 -3.61
C LEU A 50 -0.43 16.86 -4.92
N VAL A 51 0.66 16.10 -4.94
CA VAL A 51 1.12 15.36 -6.13
C VAL A 51 1.22 13.88 -5.78
N ASN A 52 0.72 13.02 -6.67
CA ASN A 52 0.89 11.57 -6.57
C ASN A 52 1.69 11.08 -7.77
N TYR A 53 2.69 10.23 -7.54
CA TYR A 53 3.48 9.61 -8.60
C TYR A 53 4.04 8.27 -8.13
N THR A 54 4.40 7.42 -9.08
CA THR A 54 4.92 6.08 -8.80
C THR A 54 6.39 5.97 -9.18
N VAL A 55 7.16 5.27 -8.35
CA VAL A 55 8.56 4.92 -8.61
C VAL A 55 8.70 3.41 -8.40
N ILE A 56 9.58 2.77 -9.16
CA ILE A 56 9.90 1.35 -8.98
C ILE A 56 11.16 1.25 -8.12
N HIS A 57 11.06 0.55 -6.99
CA HIS A 57 12.19 0.21 -6.12
C HIS A 57 12.29 -1.32 -6.06
N ASP A 58 13.40 -1.88 -6.54
CA ASP A 58 13.68 -3.33 -6.49
C ASP A 58 12.53 -4.21 -7.01
N GLY A 59 11.90 -3.79 -8.10
CA GLY A 59 10.77 -4.51 -8.70
C GLY A 59 9.42 -4.32 -7.98
N VAL A 60 9.36 -3.47 -6.96
CA VAL A 60 8.13 -3.07 -6.28
C VAL A 60 7.71 -1.69 -6.76
N LEU A 61 6.46 -1.56 -7.19
CA LEU A 61 5.85 -0.27 -7.49
C LEU A 61 5.52 0.43 -6.17
N VAL A 62 6.09 1.61 -5.93
CA VAL A 62 5.83 2.43 -4.75
C VAL A 62 5.13 3.71 -5.18
N LEU A 63 4.03 4.03 -4.51
CA LEU A 63 3.30 5.27 -4.71
C LEU A 63 3.77 6.31 -3.69
N TYR A 64 4.27 7.43 -4.18
CA TYR A 64 4.56 8.62 -3.39
C TYR A 64 3.40 9.61 -3.46
N THR A 65 3.07 10.19 -2.32
CA THR A 65 2.15 11.33 -2.20
C THR A 65 2.90 12.45 -1.50
N ASP A 66 3.17 13.52 -2.23
CA ASP A 66 3.96 14.66 -1.78
C ASP A 66 3.09 15.92 -1.68
N VAL A 67 3.32 16.70 -0.63
CA VAL A 67 2.73 18.03 -0.44
C VAL A 67 3.79 19.09 -0.67
N TYR A 68 3.45 20.13 -1.41
CA TYR A 68 4.33 21.26 -1.73
C TYR A 68 3.65 22.58 -1.37
N VAL A 69 4.45 23.63 -1.21
CA VAL A 69 3.94 25.01 -1.20
C VAL A 69 3.70 25.44 -2.64
N ALA A 70 2.48 25.86 -2.96
CA ALA A 70 2.10 26.36 -4.28
C ALA A 70 2.91 27.63 -4.62
N ASN A 71 3.22 27.81 -5.91
CA ASN A 71 3.89 29.01 -6.43
C ASN A 71 5.28 29.31 -5.84
N LYS A 72 5.94 28.37 -5.14
CA LYS A 72 7.40 28.45 -4.94
C LYS A 72 8.09 28.09 -6.26
N THR A 73 8.13 29.06 -7.16
CA THR A 73 9.03 29.07 -8.32
C THR A 73 10.39 29.58 -7.86
N GLU A 74 11.06 28.85 -6.99
CA GLU A 74 12.51 29.02 -6.92
C GLU A 74 13.07 28.26 -8.12
N ASP A 75 13.79 29.00 -8.97
CA ASP A 75 14.63 28.54 -10.07
C ASP A 75 15.73 27.62 -9.53
N THR A 76 15.31 26.46 -9.05
CA THR A 76 16.16 25.42 -8.51
C THR A 76 15.58 24.12 -9.02
N SER A 77 16.45 23.28 -9.59
CA SER A 77 16.10 22.00 -10.19
C SER A 77 15.44 21.00 -9.23
N VAL A 78 15.23 21.38 -7.96
CA VAL A 78 14.70 20.55 -6.88
C VAL A 78 13.68 21.37 -6.09
N ARG A 79 12.39 21.05 -6.23
CA ARG A 79 11.32 21.57 -5.37
C ARG A 79 11.21 20.70 -4.12
N PRO A 80 11.58 21.15 -2.92
CA PRO A 80 11.44 20.34 -1.72
C PRO A 80 9.96 20.18 -1.35
N TYR A 81 9.54 18.95 -1.06
CA TYR A 81 8.24 18.69 -0.45
C TYR A 81 8.27 19.07 1.03
N ILE A 82 7.14 19.53 1.56
CA ILE A 82 6.99 19.80 3.00
C ILE A 82 6.53 18.56 3.78
N MET A 83 5.89 17.62 3.09
CA MET A 83 5.49 16.34 3.66
C MET A 83 5.40 15.30 2.54
N ARG A 84 5.69 14.04 2.88
CA ARG A 84 5.71 12.90 1.95
C ARG A 84 5.19 11.67 2.66
N SER A 85 4.38 10.89 1.96
CA SER A 85 4.08 9.50 2.31
C SER A 85 4.43 8.59 1.14
N ALA A 86 4.81 7.36 1.45
CA ALA A 86 5.14 6.34 0.49
C ALA A 86 4.42 5.04 0.84
N PHE A 87 3.80 4.41 -0.15
CA PHE A 87 3.07 3.15 0.03
C PHE A 87 3.52 2.13 -1.01
N PRO A 88 3.99 0.93 -0.59
CA PRO A 88 4.31 -0.15 -1.51
C PRO A 88 3.02 -0.70 -2.11
N VAL A 89 2.82 -0.54 -3.41
CA VAL A 89 1.60 -0.94 -4.11
C VAL A 89 1.59 -2.45 -4.36
N GLY A 90 2.70 -2.99 -4.87
CA GLY A 90 2.80 -4.39 -5.29
C GLY A 90 3.99 -4.63 -6.22
N ALA A 91 4.24 -5.88 -6.58
CA ALA A 91 5.33 -6.21 -7.50
C ALA A 91 4.97 -5.80 -8.94
N ILE A 92 5.93 -5.28 -9.71
CA ILE A 92 5.69 -4.87 -11.11
C ILE A 92 5.33 -6.04 -12.04
N THR A 93 5.53 -7.28 -11.58
CA THR A 93 5.16 -8.52 -12.28
C THR A 93 3.67 -8.87 -12.14
N GLU A 94 2.93 -8.17 -11.28
CA GLU A 94 1.49 -8.34 -11.13
C GLU A 94 0.72 -7.84 -12.37
N LYS A 95 -0.55 -8.27 -12.49
CA LYS A 95 -1.39 -7.84 -13.63
C LYS A 95 -1.67 -6.34 -13.51
N ALA A 96 -1.70 -5.64 -14.64
CA ALA A 96 -1.99 -4.20 -14.70
C ALA A 96 -3.27 -3.80 -13.95
N GLN A 97 -4.32 -4.62 -14.02
CA GLN A 97 -5.58 -4.38 -13.28
C GLN A 97 -5.39 -4.43 -11.76
N GLN A 98 -4.56 -5.37 -11.27
CA GLN A 98 -4.26 -5.49 -9.84
C GLN A 98 -3.48 -4.28 -9.36
N LEU A 99 -2.41 -3.91 -10.08
CA LEU A 99 -1.64 -2.69 -9.81
C LEU A 99 -2.50 -1.43 -9.86
N GLY A 100 -3.38 -1.29 -10.84
CA GLY A 100 -4.31 -0.16 -10.95
C GLY A 100 -5.23 -0.03 -9.73
N SER A 101 -5.82 -1.14 -9.29
CA SER A 101 -6.62 -1.15 -8.05
C SER A 101 -5.78 -0.87 -6.80
N GLY A 102 -4.55 -1.38 -6.76
CA GLY A 102 -3.59 -1.15 -5.69
C GLY A 102 -3.17 0.32 -5.59
N ILE A 103 -3.00 1.03 -6.72
CA ILE A 103 -2.70 2.47 -6.73
C ILE A 103 -3.86 3.26 -6.10
N THR A 104 -5.11 2.96 -6.49
CA THR A 104 -6.28 3.62 -5.90
C THR A 104 -6.35 3.40 -4.40
N TYR A 105 -6.07 2.17 -3.95
CA TYR A 105 -5.98 1.83 -2.53
C TYR A 105 -4.86 2.61 -1.85
N ALA A 106 -3.64 2.56 -2.36
CA ALA A 106 -2.46 3.24 -1.84
C ALA A 106 -2.66 4.76 -1.70
N ARG A 107 -3.30 5.41 -2.68
CA ARG A 107 -3.63 6.85 -2.62
C ARG A 107 -4.49 7.18 -1.41
N ARG A 108 -5.50 6.34 -1.12
CA ARG A 108 -6.38 6.51 0.03
C ARG A 108 -5.60 6.40 1.33
N TYR A 109 -4.78 5.37 1.49
CA TYR A 109 -3.97 5.16 2.70
C TYR A 109 -2.94 6.27 2.91
N ASN A 110 -2.26 6.70 1.85
CA ASN A 110 -1.34 7.83 1.94
C ASN A 110 -2.05 9.11 2.38
N LEU A 111 -3.23 9.42 1.85
CA LEU A 111 -4.01 10.57 2.31
C LEU A 111 -4.40 10.45 3.78
N CYS A 112 -4.89 9.28 4.21
CA CYS A 112 -5.25 9.07 5.61
C CYS A 112 -4.06 9.22 6.55
N ALA A 113 -2.91 8.67 6.18
CA ALA A 113 -1.68 8.76 6.97
C ALA A 113 -1.13 10.19 7.04
N LEU A 114 -1.12 10.91 5.91
CA LEU A 114 -0.62 12.29 5.85
C LEU A 114 -1.48 13.26 6.66
N PHE A 115 -2.81 13.11 6.57
CA PHE A 115 -3.75 14.12 7.08
C PHE A 115 -4.49 13.68 8.34
N SER A 116 -4.02 12.62 9.00
CA SER A 116 -4.61 12.08 10.23
C SER A 116 -6.11 11.79 10.10
N LEU A 117 -6.52 11.19 8.98
CA LEU A 117 -7.93 10.88 8.71
C LEU A 117 -8.27 9.46 9.13
N THR A 118 -9.36 9.29 9.86
CA THR A 118 -9.93 7.97 10.19
C THR A 118 -10.94 7.56 9.12
N ALA A 119 -10.48 6.83 8.11
CA ALA A 119 -11.32 6.42 6.99
C ALA A 119 -12.18 5.19 7.25
N ASP A 120 -11.83 4.34 8.21
CA ASP A 120 -12.48 3.05 8.41
C ASP A 120 -13.09 3.01 9.82
N ASP A 121 -14.05 2.13 10.09
CA ASP A 121 -14.41 1.78 11.47
C ASP A 121 -13.21 1.03 12.09
N ASP A 122 -12.73 1.48 13.24
CA ASP A 122 -11.63 0.83 13.96
C ASP A 122 -12.14 -0.51 14.50
N ASP A 123 -11.95 -1.57 13.70
CA ASP A 123 -12.31 -2.93 14.06
C ASP A 123 -11.02 -3.63 14.50
N ASP A 124 -10.79 -3.57 15.82
CA ASP A 124 -9.68 -4.18 16.57
C ASP A 124 -9.16 -5.48 15.92
N GLY A 125 -7.99 -5.38 15.27
CA GLY A 125 -6.92 -6.40 15.25
C GLY A 125 -7.15 -7.80 14.68
N ASN A 126 -8.38 -8.25 14.40
CA ASN A 126 -8.65 -9.65 14.04
C ASN A 126 -8.74 -9.90 12.53
N ALA A 127 -8.88 -8.86 11.71
CA ALA A 127 -9.05 -9.00 10.26
C ALA A 127 -7.72 -9.10 9.47
N ALA A 128 -6.59 -8.71 10.07
CA ALA A 128 -5.27 -8.77 9.43
C ALA A 128 -4.56 -10.14 9.56
N GLN A 129 -5.22 -11.14 10.15
CA GLN A 129 -4.75 -12.52 10.09
C GLN A 129 -5.13 -13.09 8.72
N GLY A 130 -4.25 -12.87 7.74
CA GLY A 130 -4.31 -13.57 6.45
C GLY A 130 -4.48 -15.06 6.70
N SER A 131 -5.44 -15.68 6.01
CA SER A 131 -5.63 -17.13 6.04
C SER A 131 -4.27 -17.81 5.82
N PRO A 132 -3.86 -18.78 6.66
CA PRO A 132 -2.64 -19.51 6.39
C PRO A 132 -2.78 -20.14 5.00
N ALA A 133 -1.80 -19.86 4.14
CA ALA A 133 -1.67 -20.54 2.86
C ALA A 133 -1.83 -22.06 3.10
N PRO A 134 -2.53 -22.81 2.23
CA PRO A 134 -2.63 -24.25 2.40
C PRO A 134 -1.23 -24.82 2.53
N ARG A 135 -0.92 -25.33 3.71
CA ARG A 135 0.31 -26.08 3.97
C ARG A 135 0.19 -27.33 3.12
N GLU A 136 0.81 -27.33 1.95
CA GLU A 136 1.03 -28.58 1.20
C GLU A 136 1.65 -29.57 2.18
N THR A 137 0.90 -30.63 2.44
CA THR A 137 1.37 -31.77 3.22
C THR A 137 2.45 -32.44 2.40
N LEU A 138 3.71 -32.08 2.65
CA LEU A 138 4.84 -32.96 2.36
C LEU A 138 4.74 -34.15 3.33
N ALA A 139 3.79 -35.03 3.05
CA ALA A 139 3.73 -36.35 3.64
C ALA A 139 4.82 -37.20 2.99
N ALA A 140 5.82 -37.50 3.81
CA ALA A 140 6.82 -38.55 3.70
C ALA A 140 6.62 -39.54 2.54
N ASN A 141 7.49 -39.46 1.54
CA ASN A 141 7.80 -40.61 0.69
C ASN A 141 9.31 -40.85 0.71
N GLU A 142 9.80 -41.26 1.88
CA GLU A 142 11.12 -41.82 2.06
C GLU A 142 10.97 -43.26 2.58
N LYS A 143 10.72 -44.18 1.66
CA LYS A 143 11.16 -45.57 1.81
C LYS A 143 11.97 -45.95 0.59
N ALA A 144 13.27 -46.02 0.85
CA ALA A 144 14.30 -46.55 -0.02
C ALA A 144 13.94 -47.96 -0.52
N ASP A 145 13.97 -48.15 -1.83
CA ASP A 145 14.13 -49.45 -2.47
C ASP A 145 15.53 -49.49 -3.11
N VAL A 146 16.55 -49.65 -2.27
CA VAL A 146 17.91 -49.96 -2.71
C VAL A 146 18.05 -51.48 -2.71
N LYS A 147 17.84 -52.10 -3.87
CA LYS A 147 18.18 -53.52 -4.08
C LYS A 147 19.70 -53.72 -3.93
N PRO A 148 20.18 -54.69 -3.13
CA PRO A 148 21.60 -54.98 -3.06
C PRO A 148 22.05 -55.71 -4.34
N ARG A 149 23.02 -55.10 -5.05
CA ARG A 149 23.75 -55.78 -6.15
C ARG A 149 24.59 -56.92 -5.55
N SER A 150 24.21 -58.16 -5.83
CA SER A 150 25.02 -59.33 -5.50
C SER A 150 26.28 -59.37 -6.37
N SER A 151 27.44 -59.23 -5.74
CA SER A 151 28.74 -59.55 -6.31
C SER A 151 28.83 -61.07 -6.56
N ARG A 152 29.02 -61.47 -7.82
CA ARG A 152 29.52 -62.81 -8.17
C ARG A 152 30.90 -62.65 -8.80
N PHE A 153 31.91 -63.02 -8.03
CA PHE A 153 33.25 -63.37 -8.50
C PHE A 153 33.15 -64.47 -9.57
N ARG A 154 33.79 -64.27 -10.73
CA ARG A 154 34.13 -65.34 -11.67
C ARG A 154 35.62 -65.61 -11.56
N THR A 155 35.95 -66.78 -11.02
CA THR A 155 37.28 -67.39 -11.10
C THR A 155 37.54 -67.76 -12.56
N ILE A 156 38.72 -67.39 -13.05
CA ILE A 156 39.23 -67.80 -14.36
C ILE A 156 40.10 -69.04 -14.09
N SER A 157 39.88 -70.10 -14.85
CA SER A 157 40.81 -71.23 -15.04
C SER A 157 41.18 -71.28 -16.50
#